data_AF-A0A1S8WJ19-F1
#
_entry.id   AF-A0A1S8WJ19-F1
#
_cell.length_a   1.000
_cell.length_b   1.000
_cell.length_c   1.000
_cell.angle_alpha   90.00
_cell.angle_beta   90.00
_cell.angle_gamma   90.00
#
_symmetry.space_group_name_H-M   'P 1'
#
loop_
_entity.id
_entity.type
_entity.pdbx_description
1 polymer ?
#
loop_
_entity_poly.entity_id
_entity_poly.type
_entity_poly.pdbx_seq_one_letter_code
_entity_poly.pdbx_strand_id
1 'polypeptide(L)'
;MDSQECKLCPAGTYSRGNVLELSKWKTIPTELATDVTYSSQMPDGCNSTQWTPMGDHLLGKATPGCSAVLSLQLNNLQDGEVSFMYNIADTTTMVFFTIHNEHCTRLPESTFIIQRTGQNVLYNVSAPLRKGRYVIQWEMFVDENTFGYLFGNRVASIKITEIRIRGTPPILHCNACPAGTYANAGGMSQCESCPANTFSPAGAQACSACAVDEYSSPGSDKCNRRLPCTEKDFMGVWTPCDEQGKTWKTYKWIEPVICNTQTGVQLPQSGDPVDCTCPFGTHLHNATACESCPADQSVTDSTCLRCESDRVPVVGLHYDRWSRFPPHLTTWCLSMFSTFQMLFSSFS
;
A
#
# COMPACT_ATOMS: atom_id res chain seq x y z
N MET A 1 13.49 43.45 0.11
CA MET A 1 12.08 43.02 -0.06
C MET A 1 12.12 41.78 -0.91
N ASP A 2 12.04 40.60 -0.30
CA ASP A 2 11.91 39.36 -1.06
C ASP A 2 10.52 39.35 -1.71
N SER A 3 10.49 39.15 -3.03
CA SER A 3 9.25 39.08 -3.80
C SER A 3 8.36 37.97 -3.25
N GLN A 4 7.12 38.28 -2.84
CA GLN A 4 6.10 37.30 -2.42
C GLN A 4 5.48 36.53 -3.62
N GLU A 5 6.26 36.34 -4.69
CA GLU A 5 5.80 35.67 -5.90
C GLU A 5 6.09 34.17 -5.81
N CYS A 6 5.05 33.36 -6.04
CA CYS A 6 5.19 31.92 -6.14
C CYS A 6 6.02 31.56 -7.38
N LYS A 7 7.13 30.84 -7.17
CA LYS A 7 7.98 30.33 -8.25
C LYS A 7 7.92 28.81 -8.28
N LEU A 8 8.03 28.24 -9.48
CA LEU A 8 8.18 26.80 -9.63
C LEU A 8 9.52 26.36 -9.05
N CYS A 9 9.52 25.23 -8.35
CA CYS A 9 10.76 24.64 -7.87
C CYS A 9 11.66 24.25 -9.04
N PRO A 10 12.99 24.45 -8.96
CA PRO A 10 13.90 24.01 -10.02
C PRO A 10 13.96 22.49 -10.10
N ALA A 11 14.39 21.97 -11.27
CA ALA A 11 14.66 20.54 -11.44
C ALA A 11 15.62 20.01 -10.36
N GLY A 12 15.42 18.78 -9.93
CA GLY A 12 16.14 18.15 -8.79
C GLY A 12 15.53 18.49 -7.42
N THR A 13 14.53 19.37 -7.39
CA THR A 13 13.78 19.69 -6.17
C THR A 13 12.29 19.53 -6.39
N TYR A 14 11.54 19.33 -5.31
CA TYR A 14 10.10 19.18 -5.34
C TYR A 14 9.44 20.06 -4.28
N SER A 15 8.17 20.37 -4.53
CA SER A 15 7.32 21.10 -3.60
C SER A 15 5.91 20.57 -3.65
N ARG A 16 5.41 20.14 -2.49
CA ARG A 16 3.99 19.81 -2.35
C ARG A 16 3.08 21.06 -2.37
N GLY A 17 3.66 22.25 -2.58
CA GLY A 17 2.95 23.51 -2.69
C GLY A 17 2.30 23.91 -1.38
N ASN A 18 1.00 24.18 -1.45
CA ASN A 18 0.10 24.49 -0.33
C ASN A 18 -0.59 23.22 0.20
N VAL A 19 0.04 22.06 0.08
CA VAL A 19 -0.52 20.78 0.52
C VAL A 19 0.35 20.16 1.61
N LEU A 20 -0.24 19.95 2.79
CA LEU A 20 0.31 19.08 3.81
C LEU A 20 -0.26 17.67 3.60
N GLU A 21 0.60 16.67 3.49
CA GLU A 21 0.19 15.28 3.28
C GLU A 21 0.97 14.38 4.24
N LEU A 22 0.22 13.70 5.11
CA LEU A 22 0.70 12.79 6.14
C LEU A 22 0.26 11.37 5.76
N SER A 23 1.20 10.59 5.23
CA SER A 23 0.97 9.23 4.73
C SER A 23 2.05 8.22 5.19
N LYS A 24 3.09 8.69 5.88
CA LYS A 24 4.20 7.86 6.40
C LYS A 24 4.17 7.85 7.91
N TRP A 25 3.84 6.71 8.50
CA TRP A 25 3.56 6.58 9.92
C TRP A 25 4.67 5.79 10.65
N LYS A 26 5.94 6.15 10.44
CA LYS A 26 7.05 5.54 11.21
C LYS A 26 7.14 6.12 12.62
N THR A 27 6.84 7.40 12.75
CA THR A 27 6.71 8.16 13.98
C THR A 27 5.48 9.05 13.85
N ILE A 28 4.97 9.59 14.95
CA ILE A 28 3.92 10.62 14.88
C ILE A 28 4.55 11.88 14.25
N PRO A 29 4.01 12.41 13.14
CA PRO A 29 4.47 13.66 12.56
C PRO A 29 4.38 14.82 13.55
N THR A 30 5.29 15.77 13.47
CA THR A 30 5.37 16.91 14.41
C THR A 30 4.15 17.83 14.41
N GLU A 31 3.37 17.79 13.33
CA GLU A 31 2.13 18.54 13.17
C GLU A 31 0.97 17.93 13.99
N LEU A 32 1.10 16.67 14.38
CA LEU A 32 0.09 15.91 15.11
C LEU A 32 0.46 15.80 16.59
N ALA A 33 -0.55 15.98 17.44
CA ALA A 33 -0.45 15.73 18.88
C ALA A 33 -1.51 14.71 19.31
N THR A 34 -1.11 13.81 20.20
CA THR A 34 -1.96 12.73 20.72
C THR A 34 -2.21 12.95 22.20
N ASP A 35 -3.46 12.81 22.63
CA ASP A 35 -3.87 13.01 24.01
C ASP A 35 -4.84 11.89 24.45
N VAL A 36 -4.94 11.68 25.76
CA VAL A 36 -5.81 10.68 26.37
C VAL A 36 -6.61 11.34 27.49
N THR A 37 -7.92 11.37 27.36
CA THR A 37 -8.82 11.99 28.35
C THR A 37 -9.70 10.95 29.05
N TYR A 38 -10.08 11.23 30.30
CA TYR A 38 -10.91 10.35 31.15
C TYR A 38 -11.68 11.21 32.17
N SER A 39 -12.84 10.73 32.64
CA SER A 39 -13.84 11.58 33.30
C SER A 39 -13.60 11.89 34.78
N SER A 40 -12.92 11.02 35.55
CA SER A 40 -12.84 11.27 37.01
C SER A 40 -11.70 10.59 37.77
N GLN A 41 -11.27 9.39 37.37
CA GLN A 41 -10.09 8.69 37.90
C GLN A 41 -9.50 7.86 36.77
N MET A 42 -8.18 7.84 36.59
CA MET A 42 -7.53 7.04 35.55
C MET A 42 -7.84 5.57 35.81
N PRO A 43 -8.76 4.94 35.06
CA PRO A 43 -9.06 3.53 35.23
C PRO A 43 -7.79 2.75 34.90
N ASP A 44 -7.57 1.61 35.56
CA ASP A 44 -6.43 0.69 35.32
C ASP A 44 -6.35 0.13 33.86
N GLY A 45 -7.16 0.65 32.93
CA GLY A 45 -7.26 0.24 31.53
C GLY A 45 -6.87 1.28 30.47
N CYS A 46 -6.67 2.57 30.79
CA CYS A 46 -6.38 3.58 29.75
C CYS A 46 -4.99 3.45 29.11
N ASN A 47 -4.08 2.65 29.66
CA ASN A 47 -2.72 2.47 29.09
C ASN A 47 -2.74 1.91 27.66
N SER A 48 -3.83 1.24 27.26
CA SER A 48 -4.01 0.73 25.89
C SER A 48 -4.72 1.73 24.96
N THR A 49 -5.20 2.86 25.50
CA THR A 49 -5.82 3.95 24.74
C THR A 49 -4.73 4.88 24.23
N GLN A 50 -4.50 4.88 22.92
CA GLN A 50 -3.49 5.71 22.29
C GLN A 50 -3.64 5.74 20.77
N TRP A 51 -2.94 6.69 20.16
CA TRP A 51 -2.66 6.71 18.72
C TRP A 51 -1.25 6.20 18.48
N THR A 52 -1.11 5.13 17.71
CA THR A 52 0.18 4.45 17.49
C THR A 52 0.55 4.44 16.00
N PRO A 53 1.77 4.87 15.63
CA PRO A 53 2.29 4.76 14.27
C PRO A 53 2.60 3.29 13.93
N MET A 54 1.99 2.75 12.86
CA MET A 54 2.16 1.35 12.42
C MET A 54 3.01 1.19 11.15
N GLY A 55 3.59 2.28 10.64
CA GLY A 55 4.35 2.33 9.40
C GLY A 55 3.49 2.76 8.20
N ASP A 56 2.50 1.95 7.86
CA ASP A 56 1.57 2.15 6.73
C ASP A 56 0.27 2.86 7.12
N HIS A 57 -0.09 2.88 8.40
CA HIS A 57 -1.23 3.63 8.93
C HIS A 57 -0.97 4.14 10.35
N LEU A 58 -1.79 5.09 10.78
CA LEU A 58 -1.94 5.49 12.19
C LEU A 58 -3.11 4.73 12.80
N LEU A 59 -2.87 4.01 13.88
CA LEU A 59 -3.87 3.22 14.59
C LEU A 59 -4.35 3.98 15.83
N GLY A 60 -5.61 4.37 15.86
CA GLY A 60 -6.26 4.86 17.08
C GLY A 60 -6.94 3.71 17.81
N LYS A 61 -6.74 3.62 19.13
CA LYS A 61 -7.45 2.71 20.03
C LYS A 61 -7.99 3.45 21.24
N ALA A 62 -9.23 3.15 21.61
CA ALA A 62 -9.86 3.64 22.84
C ALA A 62 -10.52 2.49 23.62
N THR A 63 -10.17 2.37 24.89
CA THR A 63 -10.78 1.44 25.85
C THR A 63 -12.00 2.09 26.52
N PRO A 64 -12.94 1.29 27.05
CA PRO A 64 -14.08 1.81 27.82
C PRO A 64 -13.64 2.78 28.92
N GLY A 65 -14.35 3.91 29.04
CA GLY A 65 -14.06 4.95 30.04
C GLY A 65 -12.91 5.91 29.68
N CYS A 66 -12.24 5.68 28.55
CA CYS A 66 -11.14 6.51 28.06
C CYS A 66 -11.47 7.08 26.68
N SER A 67 -10.98 8.27 26.38
CA SER A 67 -11.00 8.84 25.03
C SER A 67 -9.59 9.00 24.50
N ALA A 68 -9.38 8.61 23.24
CA ALA A 68 -8.15 8.92 22.52
C ALA A 68 -8.41 10.09 21.57
N VAL A 69 -7.58 11.12 21.66
CA VAL A 69 -7.69 12.34 20.87
C VAL A 69 -6.44 12.49 20.01
N LEU A 70 -6.65 12.68 18.71
CA LEU A 70 -5.61 13.11 17.77
C LEU A 70 -5.94 14.52 17.36
N SER A 71 -4.98 15.44 17.45
CA SER A 71 -5.16 16.84 17.12
C SER A 71 -4.11 17.32 16.13
N LEU A 72 -4.53 18.20 15.21
CA LEU A 72 -3.72 18.78 14.16
C LEU A 72 -3.93 20.29 14.16
N GLN A 73 -2.88 21.05 14.44
CA GLN A 73 -2.92 22.50 14.38
C GLN A 73 -2.45 22.98 13.02
N LEU A 74 -3.22 23.86 12.38
CA LEU A 74 -2.90 24.35 11.05
C LEU A 74 -3.28 25.82 10.86
N ASN A 75 -2.54 26.49 9.98
CA ASN A 75 -2.79 27.87 9.58
C ASN A 75 -2.96 27.92 8.05
N ASN A 76 -4.20 27.88 7.60
CA ASN A 76 -4.58 27.88 6.19
C ASN A 76 -4.43 29.30 5.62
N LEU A 77 -3.57 29.52 4.62
CA LEU A 77 -3.35 30.86 4.05
C LEU A 77 -4.30 31.22 2.90
N GLN A 78 -5.01 30.22 2.38
CA GLN A 78 -6.02 30.33 1.33
C GLN A 78 -7.11 29.29 1.56
N ASP A 79 -8.24 29.43 0.88
CA ASP A 79 -9.29 28.42 0.93
C ASP A 79 -8.79 27.08 0.36
N GLY A 80 -9.25 25.99 0.97
CA GLY A 80 -8.83 24.65 0.66
C GLY A 80 -9.74 23.62 1.34
N GLU A 81 -9.16 22.48 1.71
CA GLU A 81 -9.92 21.32 2.15
C GLU A 81 -9.02 20.41 3.00
N VAL A 82 -9.58 19.80 4.03
CA VAL A 82 -9.01 18.63 4.71
C VAL A 82 -9.68 17.38 4.17
N SER A 83 -8.89 16.37 3.82
CA SER A 83 -9.37 15.05 3.45
C SER A 83 -8.54 13.97 4.13
N PHE A 84 -9.15 12.87 4.54
CA PHE A 84 -8.42 11.75 5.12
C PHE A 84 -9.05 10.41 4.75
N MET A 85 -8.19 9.41 4.57
CA MET A 85 -8.58 8.03 4.28
C MET A 85 -8.50 7.19 5.55
N TYR A 86 -9.57 6.44 5.83
CA TYR A 86 -9.67 5.68 7.06
C TYR A 86 -10.42 4.34 6.90
N ASN A 87 -10.21 3.44 7.86
CA ASN A 87 -10.95 2.18 8.01
C ASN A 87 -11.45 2.03 9.45
N ILE A 88 -12.74 1.74 9.59
CA ILE A 88 -13.40 1.31 10.83
C ILE A 88 -14.11 -0.02 10.55
N ALA A 89 -13.57 -1.11 11.09
CA ALA A 89 -14.15 -2.44 10.95
C ALA A 89 -15.25 -2.71 12.00
N ASP A 90 -15.01 -2.25 13.22
CA ASP A 90 -15.85 -2.48 14.39
C ASP A 90 -17.18 -1.73 14.29
N THR A 91 -18.27 -2.39 14.69
CA THR A 91 -19.62 -1.83 14.63
C THR A 91 -19.92 -0.85 15.77
N THR A 92 -19.11 -0.87 16.82
CA THR A 92 -19.29 -0.05 18.03
C THR A 92 -18.35 1.15 18.07
N THR A 93 -17.42 1.27 17.11
CA THR A 93 -16.49 2.39 17.05
C THR A 93 -17.21 3.64 16.57
N MET A 94 -17.27 4.65 17.43
CA MET A 94 -17.69 6.00 17.08
C MET A 94 -16.49 6.93 17.17
N VAL A 95 -16.22 7.64 16.08
CA VAL A 95 -15.17 8.65 16.02
C VAL A 95 -15.78 9.96 15.59
N PHE A 96 -15.62 10.98 16.41
CA PHE A 96 -16.00 12.34 16.09
C PHE A 96 -14.85 13.01 15.36
N PHE A 97 -15.15 13.52 14.18
CA PHE A 97 -14.27 14.44 13.48
C PHE A 97 -14.78 15.85 13.73
N THR A 98 -13.93 16.71 14.29
CA THR A 98 -14.29 18.11 14.58
C THR A 98 -13.24 19.07 14.06
N ILE A 99 -13.69 20.17 13.45
CA ILE A 99 -12.85 21.31 13.08
C ILE A 99 -13.22 22.49 13.98
N HIS A 100 -12.26 22.94 14.79
CA HIS A 100 -12.33 24.14 15.61
C HIS A 100 -11.60 25.31 14.94
N ASN A 101 -12.05 26.54 15.18
CA ASN A 101 -11.28 27.73 14.84
C ASN A 101 -10.24 28.10 15.92
N GLU A 102 -9.52 29.21 15.72
CA GLU A 102 -8.46 29.69 16.61
C GLU A 102 -8.89 30.01 18.05
N HIS A 103 -10.19 30.18 18.28
CA HIS A 103 -10.77 30.39 19.60
C HIS A 103 -11.37 29.10 20.19
N CYS A 104 -11.05 27.93 19.63
CA CYS A 104 -11.61 26.62 19.97
C CYS A 104 -13.14 26.53 19.82
N THR A 105 -13.77 27.52 19.16
CA THR A 105 -15.21 27.50 18.92
C THR A 105 -15.54 26.61 17.72
N ARG A 106 -16.59 25.81 17.87
CA ARG A 106 -17.07 24.88 16.84
C ARG A 106 -17.71 25.67 15.70
N LEU A 107 -17.40 25.29 14.46
CA LEU A 107 -18.02 25.88 13.28
C LEU A 107 -19.36 25.15 12.98
N PRO A 108 -20.33 25.79 12.32
CA PRO A 108 -21.52 25.10 11.84
C PRO A 108 -21.13 23.98 10.87
N GLU A 109 -21.73 22.79 11.01
CA GLU A 109 -21.46 21.61 10.14
C GLU A 109 -20.01 21.08 10.18
N SER A 110 -19.21 21.47 11.19
CA SER A 110 -17.80 21.08 11.29
C SER A 110 -17.51 19.90 12.20
N THR A 111 -18.56 19.35 12.82
CA THR A 111 -18.51 18.11 13.60
C THR A 111 -19.42 17.08 12.97
N PHE A 112 -18.88 15.90 12.66
CA PHE A 112 -19.69 14.75 12.28
C PHE A 112 -19.05 13.45 12.77
N ILE A 113 -19.90 12.42 12.89
CA ILE A 113 -19.45 11.08 13.23
C ILE A 113 -18.97 10.41 11.95
N ILE A 114 -17.75 9.91 11.99
CA ILE A 114 -17.16 9.14 10.90
C ILE A 114 -17.91 7.80 10.77
N GLN A 115 -18.32 7.47 9.55
CA GLN A 115 -19.13 6.27 9.29
C GLN A 115 -18.29 4.99 9.32
N ARG A 116 -18.93 3.86 9.63
CA ARG A 116 -18.29 2.54 9.50
C ARG A 116 -18.01 2.22 8.03
N THR A 117 -16.82 1.71 7.75
CA THR A 117 -16.41 1.32 6.39
C THR A 117 -16.59 -0.18 6.13
N GLY A 118 -16.51 -1.00 7.17
CA GLY A 118 -16.48 -2.46 7.05
C GLY A 118 -15.05 -3.01 7.04
N GLN A 119 -14.92 -4.32 6.86
CA GLN A 119 -13.65 -5.01 7.00
C GLN A 119 -12.75 -4.74 5.79
N ASN A 120 -11.57 -4.17 6.02
CA ASN A 120 -10.57 -3.84 4.99
C ASN A 120 -11.03 -2.88 3.87
N VAL A 121 -12.08 -2.08 4.11
CA VAL A 121 -12.53 -1.04 3.17
C VAL A 121 -12.05 0.32 3.62
N LEU A 122 -11.44 1.11 2.74
CA LEU A 122 -11.01 2.48 3.02
C LEU A 122 -12.02 3.47 2.48
N TYR A 123 -12.50 4.40 3.31
CA TYR A 123 -13.33 5.52 2.89
C TYR A 123 -12.55 6.83 2.97
N ASN A 124 -12.84 7.74 2.05
CA ASN A 124 -12.31 9.09 2.06
C ASN A 124 -13.38 10.06 2.58
N VAL A 125 -13.01 10.86 3.56
CA VAL A 125 -13.83 11.97 4.08
C VAL A 125 -13.17 13.25 3.66
N SER A 126 -13.96 14.24 3.24
CA SER A 126 -13.44 15.58 2.97
C SER A 126 -14.32 16.67 3.55
N ALA A 127 -13.72 17.77 3.97
CA ALA A 127 -14.40 18.93 4.54
C ALA A 127 -13.68 20.23 4.15
N PRO A 128 -14.41 21.26 3.70
CA PRO A 128 -13.82 22.51 3.26
C PRO A 128 -13.17 23.26 4.42
N LEU A 129 -12.01 23.88 4.16
CA LEU A 129 -11.31 24.75 5.09
C LEU A 129 -11.11 26.11 4.44
N ARG A 130 -11.67 27.17 5.04
CA ARG A 130 -11.40 28.54 4.58
C ARG A 130 -10.01 28.98 5.02
N LYS A 131 -9.55 30.13 4.55
CA LYS A 131 -8.38 30.82 5.09
C LYS A 131 -8.58 31.09 6.60
N GLY A 132 -7.61 30.68 7.43
CA GLY A 132 -7.66 30.87 8.88
C GLY A 132 -6.85 29.84 9.67
N ARG A 133 -6.85 29.97 10.99
CA ARG A 133 -6.23 29.01 11.92
C ARG A 133 -7.27 28.04 12.44
N TYR A 134 -6.92 26.76 12.45
CA TYR A 134 -7.81 25.68 12.86
C TYR A 134 -7.09 24.66 13.75
N VAL A 135 -7.88 24.02 14.60
CA VAL A 135 -7.51 22.79 15.30
C VAL A 135 -8.46 21.70 14.83
N ILE A 136 -7.94 20.71 14.13
CA ILE A 136 -8.70 19.55 13.68
C ILE A 136 -8.50 18.43 14.69
N GLN A 137 -9.58 17.76 15.07
CA GLN A 137 -9.54 16.69 16.05
C GLN A 137 -10.28 15.43 15.57
N TRP A 138 -9.66 14.29 15.80
CA TRP A 138 -10.29 12.97 15.77
C TRP A 138 -10.39 12.50 17.21
N GLU A 139 -11.61 12.42 17.73
CA GLU A 139 -11.88 12.00 19.09
C GLU A 139 -12.66 10.70 19.06
N MET A 140 -12.12 9.68 19.70
CA MET A 140 -12.78 8.40 19.90
C MET A 140 -13.09 8.22 21.37
N PHE A 141 -14.33 7.86 21.67
CA PHE A 141 -14.81 7.63 23.02
C PHE A 141 -15.62 6.33 23.05
N VAL A 142 -15.43 5.54 24.10
CA VAL A 142 -16.22 4.34 24.37
C VAL A 142 -16.93 4.53 25.71
N ASP A 143 -18.26 4.64 25.65
CA ASP A 143 -19.08 4.73 26.86
C ASP A 143 -18.99 3.44 27.68
N GLU A 144 -18.59 3.57 28.94
CA GLU A 144 -18.48 2.48 29.90
C GLU A 144 -19.85 1.99 30.38
N ASN A 145 -20.86 2.86 30.38
CA ASN A 145 -22.14 2.59 31.03
C ASN A 145 -23.14 1.89 30.11
N THR A 146 -23.61 2.58 29.07
CA THR A 146 -24.78 2.15 28.29
C THR A 146 -24.39 1.10 27.26
N PHE A 147 -23.26 1.30 26.58
CA PHE A 147 -22.77 0.38 25.55
C PHE A 147 -22.02 -0.82 26.12
N GLY A 148 -21.25 -0.63 27.20
CA GLY A 148 -20.55 -1.73 27.90
C GLY A 148 -21.50 -2.79 28.43
N TYR A 149 -22.64 -2.40 29.02
CA TYR A 149 -23.65 -3.32 29.55
C TYR A 149 -24.38 -4.10 28.44
N LEU A 150 -24.69 -3.47 27.30
CA LEU A 150 -25.49 -4.07 26.23
C LEU A 150 -24.68 -4.89 25.24
N PHE A 151 -23.42 -4.53 24.98
CA PHE A 151 -22.61 -5.10 23.88
C PHE A 151 -21.24 -5.64 24.31
N GLY A 152 -20.98 -5.63 25.63
CA GLY A 152 -19.69 -5.98 26.23
C GLY A 152 -18.68 -4.85 26.15
N ASN A 153 -17.65 -4.91 26.99
CA ASN A 153 -16.52 -3.98 26.98
C ASN A 153 -15.71 -4.16 25.69
N ARG A 154 -16.01 -3.35 24.66
CA ARG A 154 -15.30 -3.39 23.38
C ARG A 154 -14.34 -2.23 23.24
N VAL A 155 -13.20 -2.50 22.62
CA VAL A 155 -12.19 -1.49 22.29
C VAL A 155 -12.57 -0.88 20.95
N ALA A 156 -12.69 0.45 20.88
CA ALA A 156 -12.88 1.13 19.61
C ALA A 156 -11.55 1.23 18.87
N SER A 157 -11.58 1.05 17.55
CA SER A 157 -10.40 1.13 16.70
C SER A 157 -10.65 1.80 15.36
N ILE A 158 -9.71 2.66 14.93
CA ILE A 158 -9.69 3.28 13.61
C ILE A 158 -8.29 3.21 13.04
N LYS A 159 -8.18 2.98 11.73
CA LYS A 159 -6.94 3.12 10.98
C LYS A 159 -7.03 4.33 10.08
N ILE A 160 -6.10 5.27 10.17
CA ILE A 160 -5.99 6.40 9.24
C ILE A 160 -4.75 6.15 8.37
N THR A 161 -4.94 6.04 7.06
CA THR A 161 -3.85 5.75 6.11
C THR A 161 -3.23 7.02 5.55
N GLU A 162 -4.05 8.05 5.32
CA GLU A 162 -3.61 9.32 4.75
C GLU A 162 -4.41 10.48 5.36
N ILE A 163 -3.74 11.58 5.70
CA ILE A 163 -4.34 12.88 5.98
C ILE A 163 -3.75 13.89 5.01
N ARG A 164 -4.61 14.60 4.28
CA ARG A 164 -4.22 15.60 3.29
C ARG A 164 -4.95 16.91 3.53
N ILE A 165 -4.21 18.01 3.62
CA ILE A 165 -4.75 19.36 3.81
C ILE A 165 -4.28 20.23 2.66
N ARG A 166 -5.22 20.87 1.96
CA ARG A 166 -4.96 21.89 0.95
C ARG A 166 -5.17 23.28 1.53
N GLY A 167 -4.32 24.23 1.10
CA GLY A 167 -4.35 25.64 1.49
C GLY A 167 -3.33 26.02 2.58
N THR A 168 -2.52 25.06 3.04
CA THR A 168 -1.47 25.29 4.05
C THR A 168 -0.44 26.31 3.53
N PRO A 169 0.38 26.90 4.42
CA PRO A 169 1.37 27.89 4.01
C PRO A 169 2.25 27.31 2.89
N PRO A 170 2.54 28.07 1.83
CA PRO A 170 3.42 27.58 0.79
C PRO A 170 4.77 27.28 1.42
N ILE A 171 5.40 26.17 0.99
CA ILE A 171 6.77 25.92 1.44
C ILE A 171 7.64 27.09 0.99
N LEU A 172 8.40 27.65 1.94
CA LEU A 172 9.28 28.78 1.65
C LEU A 172 10.43 28.35 0.74
N HIS A 173 10.84 27.08 0.81
CA HIS A 173 11.99 26.52 0.10
C HIS A 173 11.61 25.17 -0.51
N CYS A 174 12.17 24.88 -1.69
CA CYS A 174 11.99 23.59 -2.36
C CYS A 174 12.86 22.51 -1.69
N ASN A 175 12.31 21.32 -1.53
CA ASN A 175 13.05 20.20 -0.95
C ASN A 175 13.85 19.49 -2.05
N ALA A 176 15.11 19.16 -1.79
CA ALA A 176 15.87 18.31 -2.69
C ALA A 176 15.22 16.93 -2.80
N CYS A 177 15.20 16.35 -4.00
CA CYS A 177 14.74 14.98 -4.17
C CYS A 177 15.56 14.02 -3.30
N PRO A 178 14.92 13.08 -2.57
CA PRO A 178 15.69 12.08 -1.84
C PRO A 178 16.51 11.21 -2.80
N ALA A 179 17.60 10.62 -2.30
CA ALA A 179 18.42 9.72 -3.09
C ALA A 179 17.58 8.52 -3.60
N GLY A 180 17.88 8.06 -4.82
CA GLY A 180 17.07 7.09 -5.56
C GLY A 180 15.83 7.67 -6.24
N THR A 181 15.60 8.98 -6.14
CA THR A 181 14.57 9.69 -6.90
C THR A 181 15.15 10.87 -7.68
N TYR A 182 14.40 11.37 -8.65
CA TYR A 182 14.81 12.50 -9.48
C TYR A 182 13.62 13.41 -9.81
N ALA A 183 13.93 14.65 -10.18
CA ALA A 183 12.95 15.57 -10.74
C ALA A 183 13.51 16.19 -12.03
N ASN A 184 13.04 15.71 -13.18
CA ASN A 184 13.49 16.14 -14.51
C ASN A 184 12.98 17.52 -14.91
N ALA A 185 11.85 17.94 -14.36
CA ALA A 185 11.23 19.22 -14.63
C ALA A 185 11.11 20.06 -13.37
N GLY A 186 11.04 21.38 -13.57
CA GLY A 186 10.67 22.27 -12.48
C GLY A 186 9.19 22.16 -12.12
N GLY A 187 8.85 22.47 -10.86
CA GLY A 187 7.47 22.49 -10.38
C GLY A 187 6.90 21.13 -10.00
N MET A 188 7.74 20.09 -9.87
CA MET A 188 7.26 18.76 -9.47
C MET A 188 6.73 18.76 -8.03
N SER A 189 5.58 18.14 -7.82
CA SER A 189 4.97 17.96 -6.50
C SER A 189 5.59 16.82 -5.69
N GLN A 190 6.23 15.89 -6.39
CA GLN A 190 6.92 14.72 -5.86
C GLN A 190 8.00 14.29 -6.84
N CYS A 191 9.10 13.73 -6.34
CA CYS A 191 10.15 13.17 -7.18
C CYS A 191 9.77 11.78 -7.70
N GLU A 192 10.18 11.47 -8.92
CA GLU A 192 10.00 10.16 -9.54
C GLU A 192 11.07 9.19 -9.06
N SER A 193 10.70 7.94 -8.83
CA SER A 193 11.67 6.89 -8.49
C SER A 193 12.53 6.54 -9.71
N CYS A 194 13.83 6.35 -9.48
CA CYS A 194 14.72 5.89 -10.54
C CYS A 194 14.33 4.49 -11.03
N PRO A 195 14.29 4.24 -12.35
CA PRO A 195 14.02 2.92 -12.89
C PRO A 195 15.13 1.91 -12.53
N ALA A 196 14.87 0.62 -12.70
CA ALA A 196 15.86 -0.43 -12.48
C ALA A 196 17.13 -0.19 -13.31
N ASN A 197 18.29 -0.62 -12.78
CA ASN A 197 19.63 -0.38 -13.35
C ASN A 197 20.04 1.09 -13.45
N THR A 198 19.35 1.99 -12.73
CA THR A 198 19.76 3.39 -12.56
C THR A 198 19.78 3.77 -11.09
N PHE A 199 20.53 4.81 -10.75
CA PHE A 199 20.64 5.35 -9.39
C PHE A 199 20.67 6.87 -9.40
N SER A 200 20.38 7.49 -8.27
CA SER A 200 20.56 8.93 -8.14
C SER A 200 20.99 9.35 -6.73
N PRO A 201 21.90 10.34 -6.61
CA PRO A 201 22.12 11.03 -5.34
C PRO A 201 20.92 11.93 -5.00
N ALA A 202 20.88 12.45 -3.77
CA ALA A 202 19.88 13.44 -3.39
C ALA A 202 20.00 14.70 -4.26
N GLY A 203 18.87 15.26 -4.69
CA GLY A 203 18.80 16.46 -5.52
C GLY A 203 18.99 16.22 -7.02
N ALA A 204 18.97 14.96 -7.48
CA ALA A 204 19.24 14.65 -8.88
C ALA A 204 18.11 15.09 -9.83
N GLN A 205 18.51 15.58 -11.01
CA GLN A 205 17.60 15.96 -12.09
C GLN A 205 17.30 14.79 -13.04
N ALA A 206 18.13 13.77 -13.02
CA ALA A 206 17.98 12.55 -13.81
C ALA A 206 18.68 11.40 -13.07
N CYS A 207 18.29 10.17 -13.40
CA CYS A 207 18.98 8.98 -12.90
C CYS A 207 20.19 8.66 -13.76
N SER A 208 21.28 8.26 -13.12
CA SER A 208 22.50 7.78 -13.76
C SER A 208 22.39 6.28 -13.97
N ALA A 209 22.79 5.79 -15.15
CA ALA A 209 22.86 4.35 -15.39
C ALA A 209 23.96 3.70 -14.54
N CYS A 210 23.70 2.48 -14.06
CA CYS A 210 24.74 1.64 -13.47
C CYS A 210 25.74 1.18 -14.55
N ALA A 211 26.97 0.89 -14.14
CA ALA A 211 27.94 0.25 -15.01
C ALA A 211 27.44 -1.13 -15.47
N VAL A 212 28.01 -1.65 -16.57
CA VAL A 212 27.57 -2.93 -17.16
C VAL A 212 27.71 -4.10 -16.17
N ASP A 213 28.72 -4.06 -15.30
CA ASP A 213 28.99 -5.03 -14.24
C ASP A 213 28.24 -4.72 -12.93
N GLU A 214 27.31 -3.76 -12.95
CA GLU A 214 26.53 -3.35 -11.79
C GLU A 214 25.02 -3.33 -12.07
N TYR A 215 24.22 -3.37 -11.01
CA TYR A 215 22.77 -3.33 -11.06
C TYR A 215 22.21 -2.50 -9.90
N SER A 216 20.98 -2.04 -10.05
CA SER A 216 20.23 -1.40 -8.97
C SER A 216 18.76 -1.77 -9.06
N SER A 217 18.12 -1.89 -7.90
CA SER A 217 16.67 -1.97 -7.82
C SER A 217 16.05 -0.60 -8.12
N PRO A 218 14.78 -0.53 -8.57
CA PRO A 218 14.07 0.73 -8.69
C PRO A 218 14.13 1.54 -7.38
N GLY A 219 14.37 2.84 -7.49
CA GLY A 219 14.46 3.73 -6.33
C GLY A 219 15.76 3.65 -5.53
N SER A 220 16.84 3.08 -6.07
CA SER A 220 18.10 2.93 -5.36
C SER A 220 19.01 4.16 -5.47
N ASP A 221 19.72 4.47 -4.39
CA ASP A 221 20.70 5.54 -4.27
C ASP A 221 22.09 5.17 -4.80
N LYS A 222 22.34 3.88 -5.08
CA LYS A 222 23.63 3.37 -5.53
C LYS A 222 23.47 2.11 -6.38
N CYS A 223 24.51 1.79 -7.13
CA CYS A 223 24.62 0.53 -7.83
C CYS A 223 25.34 -0.52 -6.97
N ASN A 224 24.97 -1.78 -7.15
CA ASN A 224 25.59 -2.94 -6.54
C ASN A 224 26.25 -3.79 -7.62
N ARG A 225 27.36 -4.45 -7.31
CA ARG A 225 28.05 -5.32 -8.26
C ARG A 225 27.22 -6.55 -8.62
N ARG A 226 27.24 -6.90 -9.90
CA ARG A 226 26.66 -8.14 -10.43
C ARG A 226 27.58 -9.30 -10.07
N LEU A 227 27.07 -10.22 -9.26
CA LEU A 227 27.72 -11.51 -9.07
C LEU A 227 27.47 -12.41 -10.29
N PRO A 228 28.32 -13.43 -10.54
CA PRO A 228 28.06 -14.41 -11.58
C PRO A 228 26.68 -15.07 -11.40
N CYS A 229 25.91 -15.17 -12.48
CA CYS A 229 24.61 -15.83 -12.44
C CYS A 229 24.74 -17.31 -12.04
N THR A 230 23.74 -17.80 -11.31
CA THR A 230 23.61 -19.17 -10.82
C THR A 230 22.33 -19.82 -11.36
N GLU A 231 22.16 -21.12 -11.12
CA GLU A 231 20.95 -21.85 -11.51
C GLU A 231 19.65 -21.34 -10.85
N LYS A 232 19.77 -20.50 -9.81
CA LYS A 232 18.63 -19.87 -9.14
C LYS A 232 18.14 -18.59 -9.84
N ASP A 233 18.93 -18.07 -10.78
CA ASP A 233 18.68 -16.76 -11.40
C ASP A 233 17.92 -16.87 -12.74
N PHE A 234 17.69 -18.09 -13.23
CA PHE A 234 16.83 -18.37 -14.38
C PHE A 234 15.67 -19.29 -14.01
N MET A 235 14.62 -19.26 -14.82
CA MET A 235 13.47 -20.13 -14.66
C MET A 235 13.12 -20.82 -15.98
N GLY A 236 12.64 -22.06 -15.88
CA GLY A 236 12.07 -22.76 -17.01
C GLY A 236 10.68 -22.21 -17.34
N VAL A 237 10.42 -21.96 -18.60
CA VAL A 237 9.12 -21.57 -19.15
C VAL A 237 8.77 -22.45 -20.34
N TRP A 238 7.50 -22.78 -20.48
CA TRP A 238 7.00 -23.53 -21.63
C TRP A 238 6.69 -22.56 -22.76
N THR A 239 7.05 -22.95 -23.99
CA THR A 239 6.64 -22.20 -25.18
C THR A 239 5.14 -22.36 -25.44
N PRO A 240 4.50 -21.42 -26.15
CA PRO A 240 3.17 -21.66 -26.72
C PRO A 240 3.16 -22.94 -27.58
N CYS A 241 2.00 -23.59 -27.65
CA CYS A 241 1.81 -24.74 -28.53
C CYS A 241 1.99 -24.33 -29.99
N ASP A 242 2.77 -25.10 -30.73
CA ASP A 242 2.89 -24.95 -32.18
C ASP A 242 1.69 -25.56 -32.92
N GLU A 243 1.66 -25.44 -34.24
CA GLU A 243 0.61 -25.99 -35.11
C GLU A 243 0.49 -27.53 -35.03
N GLN A 244 1.52 -28.22 -34.52
CA GLN A 244 1.56 -29.67 -34.35
C GLN A 244 1.11 -30.09 -32.93
N GLY A 245 0.67 -29.13 -32.10
CA GLY A 245 0.27 -29.38 -30.72
C GLY A 245 1.45 -29.75 -29.82
N LYS A 246 2.67 -29.30 -30.15
CA LYS A 246 3.87 -29.53 -29.36
C LYS A 246 4.30 -28.27 -28.61
N THR A 247 4.85 -28.48 -27.43
CA THR A 247 5.50 -27.45 -26.61
C THR A 247 6.85 -27.96 -26.12
N TRP A 248 7.77 -27.07 -25.77
CA TRP A 248 9.03 -27.45 -25.17
C TRP A 248 9.40 -26.49 -24.06
N LYS A 249 10.18 -27.00 -23.11
CA LYS A 249 10.69 -26.21 -22.00
C LYS A 249 11.90 -25.41 -22.46
N THR A 250 11.78 -24.09 -22.43
CA THR A 250 12.89 -23.16 -22.61
C THR A 250 13.22 -22.47 -21.29
N TYR A 251 14.30 -21.71 -21.23
CA TYR A 251 14.76 -21.08 -20.00
C TYR A 251 14.95 -19.58 -20.22
N LYS A 252 14.47 -18.77 -19.28
CA LYS A 252 14.62 -17.31 -19.30
C LYS A 252 15.19 -16.81 -17.98
N TRP A 253 15.98 -15.75 -18.03
CA TRP A 253 16.46 -15.06 -16.84
C TRP A 253 15.31 -14.41 -16.09
N ILE A 254 15.42 -14.35 -14.76
CA ILE A 254 14.45 -13.63 -13.92
C ILE A 254 14.74 -12.13 -14.05
N GLU A 255 13.77 -11.36 -14.50
CA GLU A 255 13.92 -9.90 -14.66
C GLU A 255 13.70 -9.13 -13.34
N PRO A 256 14.32 -7.94 -13.17
CA PRO A 256 15.48 -7.49 -13.93
C PRO A 256 16.65 -8.45 -13.66
N VAL A 257 17.44 -8.76 -14.69
CA VAL A 257 18.64 -9.58 -14.51
C VAL A 257 19.58 -8.79 -13.60
N ILE A 258 19.91 -9.33 -12.42
CA ILE A 258 20.77 -8.67 -11.40
C ILE A 258 22.18 -9.27 -11.32
N CYS A 259 22.44 -10.31 -12.10
CA CYS A 259 23.69 -11.04 -12.14
C CYS A 259 24.42 -10.85 -13.48
N ASN A 260 25.67 -11.30 -13.57
CA ASN A 260 26.49 -11.25 -14.78
C ASN A 260 26.35 -12.57 -15.56
N THR A 261 25.81 -12.47 -16.78
CA THR A 261 25.53 -13.61 -17.67
C THR A 261 26.76 -14.10 -18.46
N GLN A 262 27.82 -13.30 -18.52
CA GLN A 262 29.05 -13.66 -19.23
C GLN A 262 29.97 -14.52 -18.35
N THR A 263 30.04 -14.19 -17.05
CA THR A 263 30.88 -14.92 -16.09
C THR A 263 30.14 -16.02 -15.33
N GLY A 264 28.80 -16.03 -15.41
CA GLY A 264 27.93 -16.98 -14.72
C GLY A 264 27.61 -18.24 -15.54
N VAL A 265 26.66 -19.02 -15.02
CA VAL A 265 26.13 -20.18 -15.74
C VAL A 265 25.44 -19.75 -17.03
N GLN A 266 25.55 -20.59 -18.06
CA GLN A 266 24.80 -20.40 -19.30
C GLN A 266 23.39 -20.98 -19.14
N LEU A 267 22.42 -20.41 -19.87
CA LEU A 267 21.08 -20.96 -19.89
C LEU A 267 21.12 -22.39 -20.46
N PRO A 268 20.38 -23.34 -19.84
CA PRO A 268 20.30 -24.69 -20.37
C PRO A 268 19.72 -24.71 -21.78
N GLN A 269 20.06 -25.74 -22.56
CA GLN A 269 19.45 -25.98 -23.86
C GLN A 269 17.94 -26.22 -23.71
N SER A 270 17.18 -25.85 -24.74
CA SER A 270 15.74 -26.13 -24.77
C SER A 270 15.51 -27.63 -24.77
N GLY A 271 14.50 -28.07 -24.02
CA GLY A 271 14.13 -29.48 -23.95
C GLY A 271 13.50 -29.99 -25.25
N ASP A 272 13.35 -31.30 -25.36
CA ASP A 272 12.71 -31.95 -26.51
C ASP A 272 11.22 -31.58 -26.63
N PRO A 273 10.65 -31.57 -27.85
CA PRO A 273 9.23 -31.33 -28.07
C PRO A 273 8.37 -32.39 -27.39
N VAL A 274 7.45 -31.97 -26.53
CA VAL A 274 6.45 -32.81 -25.86
C VAL A 274 5.04 -32.39 -26.26
N ASP A 275 4.09 -33.30 -26.10
CA ASP A 275 2.68 -33.01 -26.36
C ASP A 275 2.14 -31.92 -25.44
N CYS A 276 1.33 -31.02 -25.99
CA CYS A 276 0.66 -29.99 -25.22
C CYS A 276 -0.35 -30.60 -24.26
N THR A 277 -0.15 -30.33 -22.97
CA THR A 277 -1.11 -30.68 -21.91
C THR A 277 -1.83 -29.43 -21.45
N CYS A 278 -3.16 -29.47 -21.47
CA CYS A 278 -3.97 -28.38 -20.93
C CYS A 278 -4.00 -28.42 -19.39
N PRO A 279 -4.06 -27.25 -18.73
CA PRO A 279 -4.27 -27.18 -17.28
C PRO A 279 -5.54 -27.94 -16.85
N PHE A 280 -5.55 -28.42 -15.60
CA PHE A 280 -6.72 -29.07 -15.03
C PHE A 280 -7.98 -28.19 -15.16
N GLY A 281 -9.09 -28.80 -15.58
CA GLY A 281 -10.35 -28.09 -15.85
C GLY A 281 -10.48 -27.51 -17.27
N THR A 282 -9.46 -27.67 -18.12
CA THR A 282 -9.50 -27.28 -19.54
C THR A 282 -9.17 -28.48 -20.44
N HIS A 283 -9.79 -28.53 -21.63
CA HIS A 283 -9.50 -29.52 -22.66
C HIS A 283 -8.84 -28.87 -23.87
N LEU A 284 -8.11 -29.67 -24.65
CA LEU A 284 -7.49 -29.19 -25.87
C LEU A 284 -8.56 -28.90 -26.93
N HIS A 285 -8.55 -27.69 -27.47
CA HIS A 285 -9.42 -27.21 -28.53
C HIS A 285 -8.55 -26.77 -29.72
N ASN A 286 -8.78 -27.34 -30.91
CA ASN A 286 -8.02 -27.07 -32.13
C ASN A 286 -6.49 -27.22 -31.99
N ALA A 287 -6.03 -28.19 -31.19
CA ALA A 287 -4.61 -28.54 -30.95
C ALA A 287 -3.69 -27.43 -30.37
N THR A 288 -4.16 -26.18 -30.31
CA THR A 288 -3.34 -25.00 -29.99
C THR A 288 -3.92 -24.16 -28.84
N ALA A 289 -5.20 -24.33 -28.52
CA ALA A 289 -5.88 -23.60 -27.46
C ALA A 289 -6.46 -24.56 -26.41
N CYS A 290 -6.58 -24.09 -25.17
CA CYS A 290 -7.28 -24.82 -24.12
C CYS A 290 -8.62 -24.13 -23.85
N GLU A 291 -9.71 -24.88 -23.93
CA GLU A 291 -11.06 -24.41 -23.63
C GLU A 291 -11.52 -24.98 -22.28
N SER A 292 -12.26 -24.18 -21.50
CA SER A 292 -12.80 -24.63 -20.22
C SER A 292 -13.87 -25.69 -20.41
N CYS A 293 -13.84 -26.73 -19.59
CA CYS A 293 -14.96 -27.67 -19.57
C CYS A 293 -16.27 -26.97 -19.14
N PRO A 294 -17.43 -27.40 -19.65
CA PRO A 294 -18.73 -26.91 -19.22
C PRO A 294 -18.94 -27.03 -17.70
N ALA A 295 -19.87 -26.22 -17.16
CA ALA A 295 -20.33 -26.37 -15.78
C ALA A 295 -20.77 -27.82 -15.51
N ASP A 296 -20.42 -28.35 -14.34
CA ASP A 296 -20.61 -29.75 -13.89
C ASP A 296 -19.69 -30.81 -14.53
N GLN A 297 -18.61 -30.41 -15.20
CA GLN A 297 -17.62 -31.35 -15.74
C GLN A 297 -16.20 -31.12 -15.18
N SER A 298 -15.46 -32.20 -14.95
CA SER A 298 -14.06 -32.25 -14.53
C SER A 298 -13.21 -33.00 -15.56
N VAL A 299 -11.93 -32.64 -15.69
CA VAL A 299 -11.02 -33.29 -16.66
C VAL A 299 -10.33 -34.50 -16.04
N THR A 300 -10.41 -35.65 -16.73
CA THR A 300 -9.50 -36.78 -16.53
C THR A 300 -8.84 -37.10 -17.87
N ASP A 301 -7.51 -37.18 -17.90
CA ASP A 301 -6.72 -37.48 -19.11
C ASP A 301 -7.17 -36.72 -20.36
N SER A 302 -7.27 -35.38 -20.25
CA SER A 302 -7.64 -34.43 -21.34
C SER A 302 -9.08 -34.52 -21.89
N THR A 303 -9.97 -35.29 -21.25
CA THR A 303 -11.40 -35.36 -21.60
C THR A 303 -12.29 -34.82 -20.49
N CYS A 304 -13.31 -34.01 -20.83
CA CYS A 304 -14.28 -33.49 -19.87
C CYS A 304 -15.29 -34.60 -19.50
N LEU A 305 -15.34 -34.96 -18.22
CA LEU A 305 -16.27 -35.95 -17.66
C LEU A 305 -17.22 -35.25 -16.70
N ARG A 306 -18.49 -35.67 -16.67
CA ARG A 306 -19.49 -35.12 -15.74
C ARG A 306 -19.13 -35.51 -14.31
N CYS A 307 -19.18 -34.56 -13.38
CA CYS A 307 -18.97 -34.83 -11.96
C CYS A 307 -20.07 -35.76 -11.41
N GLU A 308 -19.70 -36.62 -10.46
CA GLU A 308 -20.66 -37.42 -9.70
C GLU A 308 -21.64 -36.50 -8.94
N SER A 309 -22.85 -36.99 -8.68
CA SER A 309 -23.98 -36.19 -8.17
C SER A 309 -23.74 -35.46 -6.82
N ASP A 310 -22.63 -35.76 -6.13
CA ASP A 310 -22.21 -35.19 -4.85
C ASP A 310 -20.97 -34.27 -4.96
N ARG A 311 -20.40 -34.07 -6.15
CA ARG A 311 -19.19 -33.27 -6.37
C ARG A 311 -19.43 -32.13 -7.36
N VAL A 312 -18.79 -30.99 -7.09
CA VAL A 312 -18.82 -29.82 -7.98
C VAL A 312 -17.39 -29.42 -8.35
N PRO A 313 -17.10 -29.04 -9.61
CA PRO A 313 -15.79 -28.56 -10.00
C PRO A 313 -15.55 -27.17 -9.42
N VAL A 314 -14.45 -26.99 -8.69
CA VAL A 314 -14.00 -25.68 -8.20
C VAL A 314 -13.00 -25.11 -9.19
N VAL A 315 -13.35 -24.01 -9.85
CA VAL A 315 -12.47 -23.31 -10.78
C VAL A 315 -11.68 -22.25 -10.01
N GLY A 316 -10.36 -22.25 -10.13
CA GLY A 316 -9.50 -21.28 -9.49
C GLY A 316 -8.05 -21.38 -9.99
N LEU A 317 -7.26 -20.34 -9.71
CA LEU A 317 -5.83 -20.34 -10.02
C LEU A 317 -5.06 -21.12 -8.93
N HIS A 318 -4.36 -22.17 -9.32
CA HIS A 318 -3.45 -22.90 -8.44
C HIS A 318 -1.99 -22.47 -8.71
N TYR A 319 -1.29 -22.01 -7.68
CA TYR A 319 0.11 -21.58 -7.79
C TYR A 319 1.03 -22.66 -7.20
N ASP A 320 1.67 -23.47 -8.03
CA ASP A 320 2.60 -24.52 -7.57
C ASP A 320 3.99 -23.98 -7.23
N ARG A 321 4.48 -23.02 -8.02
CA ARG A 321 5.78 -22.36 -7.83
C ARG A 321 5.71 -20.93 -8.35
N TRP A 322 6.34 -20.02 -7.62
CA TRP A 322 6.46 -18.64 -8.04
C TRP A 322 7.81 -18.07 -7.59
N SER A 323 8.48 -17.32 -8.47
CA SER A 323 9.71 -16.59 -8.16
C SER A 323 9.44 -15.11 -7.84
N ARG A 324 8.31 -14.58 -8.34
CA ARG A 324 7.75 -13.30 -7.96
C ARG A 324 6.33 -13.49 -7.50
N PHE A 325 5.91 -12.61 -6.59
CA PHE A 325 4.60 -12.69 -5.98
C PHE A 325 3.50 -12.64 -7.06
N PRO A 326 2.63 -13.67 -7.15
CA PRO A 326 1.57 -13.70 -8.13
C PRO A 326 0.63 -12.48 -8.04
N PRO A 327 0.19 -11.93 -9.17
CA PRO A 327 -0.55 -10.67 -9.22
C PRO A 327 -1.90 -10.69 -8.51
N HIS A 328 -2.48 -11.88 -8.28
CA HIS A 328 -3.76 -12.06 -7.58
C HIS A 328 -3.61 -12.61 -6.15
N LEU A 329 -2.38 -12.71 -5.64
CA LEU A 329 -2.15 -12.96 -4.23
C LEU A 329 -2.01 -11.62 -3.51
N THR A 330 -2.31 -11.62 -2.21
CA THR A 330 -2.07 -10.49 -1.30
C THR A 330 -1.27 -11.00 -0.10
N THR A 331 -0.19 -10.31 0.25
CA THR A 331 0.61 -10.62 1.45
C THR A 331 0.16 -9.73 2.59
N TRP A 332 -0.09 -10.33 3.74
CA TRP A 332 -0.38 -9.61 4.98
C TRP A 332 0.63 -10.05 6.03
N CYS A 333 1.21 -9.09 6.75
CA CYS A 333 2.14 -9.38 7.83
C CYS A 333 1.37 -9.37 9.16
N LEU A 334 1.10 -10.55 9.70
CA LEU A 334 0.47 -10.69 11.02
C LEU A 334 1.58 -10.74 12.08
N SER A 335 1.76 -9.64 12.81
CA SER A 335 2.55 -9.62 14.04
C SER A 335 1.70 -10.21 15.18
N MET A 336 1.67 -11.54 15.27
CA MET A 336 1.27 -12.21 16.50
C MET A 336 2.46 -13.06 16.94
N PHE A 337 3.12 -12.58 18.00
CA PHE A 337 4.34 -13.15 18.59
C PHE A 337 5.59 -12.99 17.71
N SER A 338 6.76 -13.04 18.34
CA SER A 338 8.08 -12.64 17.82
C SER A 338 8.64 -13.44 16.63
N THR A 339 7.77 -14.07 15.85
CA THR A 339 8.07 -14.79 14.62
C THR A 339 7.20 -14.27 13.48
N PHE A 340 7.83 -13.71 12.46
CA PHE A 340 7.18 -13.28 11.23
C PHE A 340 6.60 -14.48 10.49
N GLN A 341 5.27 -14.56 10.39
CA GLN A 341 4.57 -15.50 9.52
C GLN A 341 3.99 -14.74 8.33
N MET A 342 4.48 -15.03 7.12
CA MET A 342 3.86 -14.58 5.88
C MET A 342 2.66 -15.47 5.57
N LEU A 343 1.47 -14.86 5.50
CA LEU A 343 0.24 -15.54 5.11
C LEU A 343 -0.15 -15.10 3.70
N PHE A 344 -0.48 -16.09 2.87
CA PHE A 344 -0.87 -15.92 1.47
C PHE A 344 -2.39 -16.09 1.37
N SER A 345 -3.09 -15.10 0.82
CA SER A 345 -4.52 -15.23 0.48
C SER A 345 -4.74 -14.96 -1.01
N SER A 346 -5.42 -15.86 -1.70
CA SER A 346 -5.95 -15.66 -3.05
C SER A 346 -7.37 -15.11 -2.97
N PHE A 347 -7.65 -14.03 -3.70
CA PHE A 347 -9.04 -13.67 -4.00
C PHE A 347 -9.54 -14.58 -5.11
N SER A 348 -10.66 -15.24 -4.87
CA SER A 348 -11.42 -16.08 -5.81
C SER A 348 -12.07 -15.27 -6.91
#